data_AF-A0A1C7M4P5-F1
#
_entry.id   AF-A0A1C7M4P5-F1
#
_cell.length_a   1.000
_cell.length_b   1.000
_cell.length_c   1.000
_cell.angle_alpha   90.00
_cell.angle_beta   90.00
_cell.angle_gamma   90.00
#
_symmetry.space_group_name_H-M   'P 1'
#
loop_
_entity.id
_entity.type
_entity.pdbx_description
1 polymer ?
#
loop_
_entity_poly.entity_id
_entity_poly.type
_entity_poly.pdbx_seq_one_letter_code
_entity_poly.pdbx_strand_id
1 'polypeptide(L)'
;MATSYELPIQEGHDIIFDGYNLGRDWLVGNATAQSSLIPTPNVTNTSTYSGQTSFGGYTYQTDAAYVSGILSNTSTGVNHYLTVGGNGINAIDGLVAVLTVKVVSRPATTSDARITLSTPSWHLSVLLVLVTFAISLCA
;
A
#
# COMPACT_ATOMS: atom_id res chain seq x y z
N MET A 1 -10.21 -11.37 2.95
CA MET A 1 -9.71 -11.72 1.60
C MET A 1 -8.87 -12.96 1.76
N ALA A 2 -9.15 -14.02 1.01
CA ALA A 2 -8.25 -15.17 0.94
C ALA A 2 -7.16 -14.85 -0.10
N THR A 3 -5.93 -15.25 0.18
CA THR A 3 -4.78 -15.11 -0.71
C THR A 3 -4.20 -16.49 -0.95
N SER A 4 -3.90 -16.82 -2.20
CA SER A 4 -3.26 -18.07 -2.60
C SER A 4 -2.13 -17.78 -3.56
N TYR A 5 -1.20 -18.72 -3.68
CA TYR A 5 -0.26 -18.74 -4.78
C TYR A 5 -0.65 -19.84 -5.77
N GLU A 6 -1.00 -19.43 -6.98
CA GLU A 6 -1.49 -20.32 -8.04
C GLU A 6 -0.34 -20.90 -8.87
N LEU A 7 -0.55 -22.11 -9.35
CA LEU A 7 0.25 -22.77 -10.37
C LEU A 7 -0.02 -22.15 -11.75
N PRO A 8 0.88 -22.37 -12.73
CA PRO A 8 0.69 -21.89 -14.10
C PRO A 8 -0.57 -22.45 -14.78
N ILE A 9 -1.00 -21.80 -15.87
CA ILE A 9 -2.15 -22.23 -16.68
C ILE A 9 -2.00 -23.66 -17.23
N GLN A 10 -0.78 -24.14 -17.48
CA GLN A 10 -0.50 -25.50 -17.94
C GLN A 10 -0.90 -26.56 -16.89
N GLU A 11 -0.93 -26.16 -15.61
CA GLU A 11 -1.36 -26.96 -14.48
C GLU A 11 -2.80 -26.58 -14.05
N GLY A 12 -3.54 -25.88 -14.91
CA GLY A 12 -4.95 -25.58 -14.73
C GLY A 12 -5.28 -24.48 -13.74
N HIS A 13 -4.32 -23.60 -13.41
CA HIS A 13 -4.48 -22.62 -12.32
C HIS A 13 -4.84 -23.27 -10.97
N ASP A 14 -4.37 -24.49 -10.72
CA ASP A 14 -4.46 -25.10 -9.39
C ASP A 14 -3.61 -24.30 -8.39
N ILE A 15 -3.72 -24.58 -7.09
CA ILE A 15 -2.98 -23.86 -6.05
C ILE A 15 -1.84 -24.75 -5.56
N ILE A 16 -0.66 -24.16 -5.31
CA ILE A 16 0.48 -24.94 -4.79
C ILE A 16 0.14 -25.58 -3.44
N PHE A 17 0.86 -26.63 -3.08
CA PHE A 17 0.81 -27.19 -1.73
C PHE A 17 1.05 -26.09 -0.68
N ASP A 18 0.22 -26.04 0.36
CA ASP A 18 0.23 -24.99 1.40
C ASP A 18 0.01 -23.55 0.87
N GLY A 19 -0.49 -23.42 -0.36
CA GLY A 19 -0.53 -22.16 -1.10
C GLY A 19 -1.40 -21.06 -0.49
N TYR A 20 -2.42 -21.40 0.31
CA TYR A 20 -3.20 -20.39 1.05
C TYR A 20 -2.40 -19.77 2.20
N ASN A 21 -1.72 -20.61 3.00
CA ASN A 21 -0.94 -20.14 4.13
C ASN A 21 0.32 -19.40 3.64
N LEU A 22 1.02 -19.96 2.65
CA LEU A 22 2.14 -19.29 1.96
C LEU A 22 1.72 -17.96 1.33
N GLY A 23 0.61 -17.93 0.59
CA GLY A 23 0.12 -16.71 -0.06
C GLY A 23 -0.20 -15.60 0.94
N ARG A 24 -0.83 -15.95 2.07
CA ARG A 24 -1.07 -15.02 3.17
C ARG A 24 0.23 -14.48 3.73
N ASP A 25 1.17 -15.36 4.04
CA ASP A 25 2.41 -14.98 4.72
C ASP A 25 3.34 -14.18 3.80
N TRP A 26 3.35 -14.45 2.50
CA TRP A 26 4.07 -13.65 1.52
C TRP A 26 3.47 -12.26 1.35
N LEU A 27 2.13 -12.14 1.38
CA LEU A 27 1.48 -10.83 1.42
C LEU A 27 1.91 -10.06 2.66
N VAL A 28 1.88 -10.68 3.84
CA VAL A 28 2.33 -10.03 5.08
C VAL A 28 3.79 -9.61 5.00
N GLY A 29 4.67 -10.51 4.54
CA GLY A 29 6.10 -10.24 4.38
C GLY A 29 6.36 -9.03 3.48
N ASN A 30 5.68 -8.96 2.33
CA ASN A 30 5.78 -7.83 1.40
C ASN A 30 5.20 -6.54 2.00
N ALA A 31 4.02 -6.59 2.62
CA ALA A 31 3.35 -5.41 3.17
C ALA A 31 4.08 -4.80 4.37
N THR A 32 4.88 -5.60 5.06
CA THR A 32 5.70 -5.21 6.22
C THR A 32 7.20 -5.12 5.89
N ALA A 33 7.58 -5.16 4.61
CA ALA A 33 8.96 -5.03 4.13
C ALA A 33 9.98 -5.95 4.85
N GLN A 34 9.62 -7.21 5.09
CA GLN A 34 10.54 -8.18 5.69
C GLN A 34 11.70 -8.48 4.74
N SER A 35 12.91 -8.65 5.30
CA SER A 35 14.12 -8.95 4.53
C SER A 35 14.24 -10.41 4.09
N SER A 36 13.41 -11.28 4.65
CA SER A 36 13.29 -12.69 4.26
C SER A 36 11.84 -13.11 4.25
N LEU A 37 11.55 -14.22 3.56
CA LEU A 37 10.22 -14.83 3.59
C LEU A 37 9.84 -15.17 5.03
N ILE A 38 8.56 -14.95 5.35
CA ILE A 38 7.99 -15.41 6.60
C ILE A 38 8.02 -16.95 6.60
N PRO A 39 8.59 -17.59 7.64
CA PRO A 39 8.62 -19.04 7.73
C PRO A 39 7.24 -19.56 8.15
N THR A 40 6.34 -19.79 7.18
CA THR A 40 4.94 -20.23 7.38
C THR A 40 4.76 -21.31 8.45
N PRO A 41 5.56 -22.40 8.49
CA PRO A 41 5.41 -23.43 9.52
C PRO A 41 5.62 -22.95 10.98
N ASN A 42 6.28 -21.80 11.17
CA ASN A 42 6.58 -21.23 12.48
C ASN A 42 5.60 -20.13 12.90
N VAL A 43 4.64 -19.79 12.03
CA VAL A 43 3.65 -18.76 12.32
C VAL A 43 2.61 -19.30 13.29
N THR A 44 2.28 -18.50 14.31
CA THR A 44 1.29 -18.83 15.34
C THR A 44 0.27 -17.71 15.47
N ASN A 45 -0.76 -17.92 16.29
CA ASN A 45 -1.75 -16.90 16.64
C ASN A 45 -1.22 -15.77 17.56
N THR A 46 0.10 -15.71 17.79
CA THR A 46 0.76 -14.60 18.49
C THR A 46 1.85 -13.96 17.62
N SER A 47 2.09 -14.46 16.40
CA SER A 47 3.04 -13.87 15.47
C SER A 47 2.62 -12.46 15.07
N THR A 48 3.60 -11.57 15.02
CA THR A 48 3.42 -10.19 14.56
C THR A 48 4.57 -9.79 13.63
N TYR A 49 4.26 -8.96 12.65
CA TYR A 49 5.23 -8.39 11.71
C TYR A 49 4.94 -6.91 11.52
N SER A 50 5.97 -6.10 11.37
CA SER A 50 5.81 -4.65 11.26
C SER A 50 6.88 -4.08 10.34
N GLY A 51 6.51 -3.07 9.56
CA GLY A 51 7.45 -2.34 8.72
C GLY A 51 6.78 -1.31 7.82
N GLN A 52 7.60 -0.66 7.00
CA GLN A 52 7.15 0.41 6.12
C GLN A 52 7.39 0.08 4.65
N THR A 53 6.41 0.40 3.82
CA THR A 53 6.51 0.36 2.36
C THR A 53 6.19 1.75 1.80
N SER A 54 6.66 2.04 0.58
CA SER A 54 6.35 3.31 -0.09
C SER A 54 5.81 3.06 -1.50
N PHE A 55 4.71 3.73 -1.84
CA PHE A 55 4.08 3.66 -3.15
C PHE A 55 3.40 4.99 -3.49
N GLY A 56 3.56 5.47 -4.72
CA GLY A 56 2.94 6.72 -5.18
C GLY A 56 3.36 7.96 -4.37
N GLY A 57 4.57 7.96 -3.81
CA GLY A 57 5.09 9.05 -2.96
C GLY A 57 4.53 9.09 -1.53
N TYR A 58 3.67 8.14 -1.15
CA TYR A 58 3.26 7.91 0.23
C TYR A 58 4.14 6.85 0.87
N THR A 59 4.34 6.96 2.19
CA THR A 59 4.92 5.90 3.02
C THR A 59 3.85 5.36 3.96
N TYR A 60 3.72 4.04 4.00
CA TYR A 60 2.74 3.31 4.78
C TYR A 60 3.45 2.49 5.85
N GLN A 61 3.03 2.62 7.10
CA GLN A 61 3.34 1.70 8.18
C GLN A 61 2.28 0.60 8.20
N THR A 62 2.71 -0.66 8.15
CA THR A 62 1.84 -1.82 8.29
C THR A 62 2.24 -2.60 9.52
N ASP A 63 1.28 -2.87 10.39
CA ASP A 63 1.41 -3.79 11.52
C ASP A 63 0.48 -5.00 11.28
N ALA A 64 1.05 -6.19 11.19
CA ALA A 64 0.34 -7.44 10.97
C ALA A 64 0.29 -8.24 12.27
N ALA A 65 -0.90 -8.70 12.65
CA ALA A 65 -1.10 -9.62 13.78
C ALA A 65 -1.86 -10.86 13.33
N TYR A 66 -1.35 -12.03 13.68
CA TYR A 66 -2.00 -13.30 13.39
C TYR A 66 -2.95 -13.65 14.52
N VAL A 67 -4.19 -14.00 14.17
CA VAL A 67 -5.22 -14.40 15.14
C VAL A 67 -5.87 -15.71 14.72
N SER A 68 -6.37 -16.46 15.69
CA SER A 68 -7.16 -17.68 15.46
C SER A 68 -8.60 -17.50 15.94
N GLY A 69 -9.47 -18.46 15.66
CA GLY A 69 -10.87 -18.46 16.10
C GLY A 69 -11.84 -17.74 15.18
N ILE A 70 -11.35 -17.11 14.11
CA ILE A 70 -12.18 -16.51 13.03
C ILE A 70 -12.40 -17.53 11.90
N LEU A 71 -11.36 -18.32 11.58
CA LEU A 71 -11.36 -19.34 10.54
C LEU A 71 -11.06 -20.70 11.19
N SER A 72 -11.71 -21.76 10.74
CA SER A 72 -11.38 -23.13 11.18
C SER A 72 -10.10 -23.62 10.50
N ASN A 73 -9.25 -24.32 11.25
CA ASN A 73 -8.15 -25.11 10.68
C ASN A 73 -8.75 -26.36 10.02
N THR A 74 -8.94 -26.34 8.70
CA THR A 74 -9.67 -27.40 7.99
C THR A 74 -9.35 -27.44 6.50
N SER A 75 -9.70 -28.55 5.87
CA SER A 75 -9.77 -28.67 4.41
C SER A 75 -11.23 -28.66 3.90
N THR A 76 -12.21 -28.81 4.79
CA THR A 76 -13.62 -28.93 4.41
C THR A 76 -14.15 -27.61 3.86
N GLY A 77 -14.70 -27.63 2.65
CA GLY A 77 -15.26 -26.44 2.00
C GLY A 77 -14.19 -25.46 1.51
N VAL A 78 -12.91 -25.82 1.56
CA VAL A 78 -11.81 -25.04 1.01
C VAL A 78 -11.63 -25.40 -0.46
N ASN A 79 -11.48 -24.40 -1.33
CA ASN A 79 -11.28 -24.64 -2.75
C ASN A 79 -9.90 -25.30 -2.99
N HIS A 80 -9.82 -26.28 -3.89
CA HIS A 80 -8.61 -27.10 -4.16
C HIS A 80 -8.04 -27.87 -2.95
N TYR A 81 -8.85 -28.17 -1.92
CA TYR A 81 -8.32 -28.72 -0.66
C TYR A 81 -7.52 -30.03 -0.77
N LEU A 82 -7.73 -30.83 -1.82
CA LEU A 82 -7.05 -32.11 -2.03
C LEU A 82 -5.58 -31.94 -2.45
N THR A 83 -5.26 -30.88 -3.19
CA THR A 83 -3.91 -30.60 -3.72
C THR A 83 -3.17 -29.57 -2.88
N VAL A 84 -3.91 -28.64 -2.26
CA VAL A 84 -3.36 -27.62 -1.37
C VAL A 84 -3.07 -28.17 0.03
N GLY A 85 -3.94 -29.05 0.52
CA GLY A 85 -3.69 -29.85 1.72
C GLY A 85 -3.01 -31.18 1.39
N GLY A 86 -2.72 -31.97 2.42
CA GLY A 86 -2.11 -33.29 2.26
C GLY A 86 -1.01 -33.57 3.29
N ASN A 87 -0.55 -34.81 3.39
CA ASN A 87 0.52 -35.22 4.31
C ASN A 87 0.28 -34.83 5.78
N GLY A 88 -0.99 -34.85 6.22
CA GLY A 88 -1.39 -34.45 7.58
C GLY A 88 -1.55 -32.94 7.79
N ILE A 89 -1.39 -32.13 6.73
CA ILE A 89 -1.58 -30.68 6.74
C ILE A 89 -2.94 -30.35 6.10
N ASN A 90 -3.74 -29.53 6.77
CA ASN A 90 -4.98 -29.01 6.22
C ASN A 90 -4.70 -27.91 5.19
N ALA A 91 -5.60 -27.71 4.23
CA ALA A 91 -5.44 -26.71 3.18
C ALA A 91 -5.30 -25.26 3.73
N ILE A 92 -5.83 -25.01 4.93
CA ILE A 92 -5.65 -23.78 5.72
C ILE A 92 -5.38 -24.12 7.18
N ASP A 93 -4.56 -23.33 7.85
CA ASP A 93 -4.16 -23.51 9.25
C ASP A 93 -5.11 -22.86 10.27
N GLY A 94 -6.15 -22.15 9.79
CA GLY A 94 -7.12 -21.43 10.63
C GLY A 94 -6.63 -20.07 11.16
N LEU A 95 -5.44 -19.61 10.76
CA LEU A 95 -4.91 -18.30 11.13
C LEU A 95 -5.36 -17.23 10.14
N VAL A 96 -5.69 -16.06 10.68
CA VAL A 96 -6.03 -14.85 9.93
C VAL A 96 -5.01 -13.78 10.26
N ALA A 97 -4.37 -13.21 9.23
CA ALA A 97 -3.50 -12.04 9.39
C ALA A 97 -4.34 -10.75 9.32
N VAL A 98 -4.35 -10.00 10.41
CA VAL A 98 -5.00 -8.69 10.51
C VAL A 98 -3.95 -7.61 10.24
N LEU A 99 -4.16 -6.82 9.19
CA LEU A 99 -3.26 -5.74 8.80
C LEU A 99 -3.81 -4.39 9.24
N THR A 100 -3.04 -3.67 10.05
CA THR A 100 -3.28 -2.27 10.38
C THR A 100 -2.35 -1.41 9.55
N VAL A 101 -2.90 -0.61 8.64
CA VAL A 101 -2.13 0.24 7.72
C VAL A 101 -2.35 1.71 8.04
N LYS A 102 -1.26 2.48 8.16
CA LYS A 102 -1.26 3.92 8.46
C LYS A 102 -0.37 4.66 7.47
N VAL A 103 -0.84 5.79 6.94
CA VAL A 103 0.02 6.71 6.19
C VAL A 103 0.91 7.47 7.19
N VAL A 104 2.23 7.31 7.06
CA VAL A 104 3.23 7.99 7.92
C VAL A 104 4.01 9.07 7.19
N SER A 105 4.00 9.06 5.85
CA SER A 105 4.52 10.15 5.03
C SER A 105 3.65 10.34 3.78
N ARG A 106 3.55 11.57 3.29
CA ARG A 106 2.77 11.96 2.12
C ARG A 106 3.68 12.72 1.14
N PRO A 107 3.38 12.68 -0.18
CA PRO A 107 4.06 13.55 -1.12
C PRO A 107 3.91 15.00 -0.68
N ALA A 108 4.96 15.80 -0.88
CA ALA A 108 4.84 17.24 -0.71
C ALA A 108 3.74 17.75 -1.64
N THR A 109 2.73 18.43 -1.09
CA THR A 109 1.79 19.19 -1.91
C THR A 109 2.58 20.31 -2.58
N THR A 110 2.57 20.36 -3.91
CA THR A 110 3.05 21.51 -4.68
C THR A 110 2.07 22.68 -4.53
N SER A 111 1.90 23.19 -3.31
CA SER A 111 1.19 24.44 -3.04
C SER A 111 2.23 25.56 -2.98
N ASP A 112 2.55 26.08 -4.16
CA ASP A 112 2.92 27.49 -4.41
C ASP A 112 3.58 27.59 -5.79
N ALA A 113 2.77 27.51 -6.86
CA ALA A 113 3.10 28.28 -8.05
C ALA A 113 2.89 29.75 -7.70
N ARG A 114 3.82 30.34 -6.94
CA ARG A 114 3.92 31.80 -6.85
C ARG A 114 4.31 32.25 -8.25
N ILE A 115 3.33 32.69 -9.02
CA ILE A 115 3.58 33.51 -10.19
C ILE A 115 4.21 34.79 -9.64
N THR A 116 5.53 34.84 -9.56
CA THR A 116 6.26 36.07 -9.31
C THR A 116 6.12 36.89 -10.59
N LEU A 117 5.02 37.64 -10.68
CA LEU A 117 4.84 38.63 -11.74
C LEU A 117 5.85 39.74 -11.46
N SER A 118 7.03 39.64 -12.05
CA SER A 118 7.99 40.73 -12.08
C SER A 118 7.36 41.82 -12.94
N THR A 119 6.68 42.79 -12.32
CA THR A 119 6.28 44.01 -13.00
C THR A 119 7.54 44.83 -13.21
N PRO A 120 8.00 45.03 -14.45
CA PRO A 120 9.17 45.86 -14.67
C PRO A 120 8.80 47.33 -14.37
N SER A 121 9.66 48.00 -13.62
CA SER A 121 9.41 49.31 -12.97
C SER A 121 9.08 50.46 -13.93
N TRP A 122 9.26 50.30 -15.23
CA TRP A 122 8.99 51.33 -16.23
C TRP A 122 7.49 51.56 -16.50
N HIS A 123 6.61 50.62 -16.14
CA HIS A 123 5.16 50.82 -16.31
C HIS A 123 4.56 51.84 -15.32
N LEU A 124 5.16 52.04 -14.14
CA LEU A 124 4.74 53.08 -13.19
C LEU A 124 5.11 54.48 -13.67
N SER A 125 6.19 54.61 -14.43
CA SER A 125 6.63 55.91 -14.99
C SER A 125 5.73 56.39 -16.13
N VAL A 126 5.20 55.49 -16.96
CA VAL A 126 4.32 55.84 -18.08
C VAL A 126 2.94 56.31 -17.59
N LEU A 127 2.42 55.70 -16.52
CA LEU A 127 1.12 56.07 -15.95
C LEU A 127 1.15 57.48 -15.30
N LEU A 128 2.27 57.84 -14.65
CA LEU A 128 2.42 59.15 -14.00
C LEU A 128 2.53 60.30 -15.03
N VAL A 129 3.18 60.06 -16.17
CA VAL A 129 3.32 61.07 -17.25
C VAL A 129 2.00 61.31 -17.98
N LEU A 130 1.16 60.28 -18.17
CA LEU A 130 -0.15 60.45 -18.81
C LEU A 130 -1.16 61.18 -17.92
N VAL A 131 -1.10 60.98 -16.60
CA VAL A 131 -1.97 61.68 -15.64
C VAL A 131 -1.60 63.16 -15.50
N THR A 132 -0.31 63.52 -15.52
CA THR A 132 0.10 64.94 -15.48
C THR A 132 -0.22 65.69 -16.77
N PHE A 133 -0.17 65.03 -17.93
CA PHE A 133 -0.55 65.64 -19.21
C PHE A 133 -2.07 65.91 -19.29
N ALA A 134 -2.90 65.02 -18.75
CA ALA A 134 -4.36 65.20 -18.72
C ALA A 134 -4.82 66.31 -17.77
N ILE A 135 -4.13 66.51 -16.65
CA ILE A 135 -4.45 67.57 -15.68
C ILE A 135 -4.05 68.96 -16.22
N SER A 136 -2.97 69.06 -17.02
CA SER A 136 -2.52 70.32 -17.62
C SER A 136 -3.37 70.81 -18.80
N LEU A 137 -4.27 69.97 -19.36
CA LEU A 137 -5.22 70.36 -20.41
C LEU A 137 -6.56 70.87 -19.86
N CYS A 138 -6.78 70.80 -18.54
CA CYS A 138 -8.03 71.20 -17.89
C CYS A 138 -7.89 72.41 -16.94
N ALA A 139 -6.76 73.13 -16.98
CA ALA A 139 -6.50 74.34 -16.19
C ALA A 139 -6.33 75.56 -17.10
#